data_AF-A0A954V8Y5-F1
#
_entry.id   AF-A0A954V8Y5-F1
#
_cell.length_a   1.000
_cell.length_b   1.000
_cell.length_c   1.000
_cell.angle_alpha   90.00
_cell.angle_beta   90.00
_cell.angle_gamma   90.00
#
_symmetry.space_group_name_H-M   'P 1'
#
loop_
_entity.id
_entity.type
_entity.pdbx_description
1 polymer ?
#
loop_
_entity_poly.entity_id
_entity_poly.type
_entity_poly.pdbx_seq_one_letter_code
_entity_poly.pdbx_strand_id
1 'polypeptide(L)'
;MRSNRSRATVAVVCVMAVSVMSEGLGERVASGALLSRAIAGRPFGVGKVTIPLGPDAEMQCATNNFSIREANDRILYPFFSDGRLLSGLRELLSPDEGTPVPGSYTAYFLFVGDSPLEITIEAPRRESCRVVPTQQPRAYRMLLREWWREFTELETRQRKISDYPPLVETYLTAMFERRLQLGRPLENLRRMRSKSAQRTAIETMLGSEDLRQEILEETARGTRVQREGSRAVPDDIHWRGYLAAAPPDDVPVEPIAYFVPDDCFYVRFGKLGNFLWLTDLLEEYGGDVQRMTTLRGHQADYSNRIQRQLALRELPLADLLGDKFIGDLVLIGRDTFMREGAAIGVLIESKTTMVGSGIAGLRVEALKEWEKQGAKEEKIKFGEHTVSFISTPDNQLRSFYVNDGSYHLVTTSRAIVERFLQIRDDQQHLGSLGASAEFRQARVTMPLTRDDTVFVYLSAGYFQGLLSPQYWLEQHRRLQAATELELMQLAQWAYEMEKNAGLVKNGRVHTDAAVDDLIGAHVLPSTFGRRADRSRPELVAGGVVDSLRGARGAFLPVPDVPLTEATAEEVEEYGRIAEFHETCWPRMDPVMVGIRRFALDAKAGTERVDVDMRIAPFDQQKYRFIAS
;
A
#
# COMPACT_ATOMS: atom_id res chain seq x y z
N MET A 1 -1.34 -11.93 -39.61
CA MET A 1 -0.41 -10.80 -39.86
C MET A 1 -0.36 -9.94 -38.60
N ARG A 2 0.85 -9.87 -38.01
CA ARG A 2 1.43 -8.87 -37.07
C ARG A 2 0.44 -7.99 -36.27
N SER A 3 0.30 -8.26 -34.97
CA SER A 3 1.08 -7.65 -33.85
C SER A 3 0.52 -6.29 -33.40
N ASN A 4 -0.22 -6.29 -32.29
CA ASN A 4 -0.33 -5.09 -31.45
C ASN A 4 -0.29 -5.52 -29.96
N ARG A 5 0.89 -5.38 -29.35
CA ARG A 5 1.09 -5.51 -27.90
C ARG A 5 0.80 -4.15 -27.27
N SER A 6 -0.26 -4.04 -26.46
CA SER A 6 -0.49 -2.86 -25.62
C SER A 6 0.39 -2.94 -24.38
N ARG A 7 1.39 -2.05 -24.29
CA ARG A 7 2.10 -1.74 -23.05
C ARG A 7 1.22 -0.81 -22.23
N ALA A 8 0.83 -1.24 -21.03
CA ALA A 8 0.29 -0.36 -20.01
C ALA A 8 1.44 0.47 -19.44
N THR A 9 1.46 1.76 -19.73
CA THR A 9 2.42 2.72 -19.17
C THR A 9 1.82 3.28 -17.89
N VAL A 10 2.48 3.00 -16.76
CA VAL A 10 2.26 3.68 -15.48
C VAL A 10 2.59 5.16 -15.69
N ALA A 11 1.61 6.04 -15.48
CA ALA A 11 1.76 7.47 -15.63
C ALA A 11 2.61 8.05 -14.48
N VAL A 12 3.92 8.04 -14.65
CA VAL A 12 4.78 9.08 -14.07
C VAL A 12 4.54 10.33 -14.92
N VAL A 13 4.09 11.43 -14.32
CA VAL A 13 3.94 12.71 -15.01
C VAL A 13 5.33 13.27 -15.34
N CYS A 14 5.90 12.77 -16.43
CA CYS A 14 6.98 13.39 -17.18
C CYS A 14 6.34 14.03 -18.42
N VAL A 15 6.09 15.34 -18.35
CA VAL A 15 5.61 16.12 -19.49
C VAL A 15 6.76 16.34 -20.47
N MET A 16 6.88 15.42 -21.43
CA MET A 16 7.55 15.64 -22.71
C MET A 16 6.52 16.22 -23.67
N ALA A 17 6.56 17.53 -23.92
CA ALA A 17 5.73 18.18 -24.93
C ALA A 17 6.56 18.57 -26.14
N VAL A 18 6.11 18.05 -27.28
CA VAL A 18 6.57 18.31 -28.64
C VAL A 18 6.33 19.78 -29.00
N SER A 19 7.39 20.47 -29.41
CA SER A 19 7.32 21.85 -29.92
C SER A 19 6.58 21.91 -31.25
N VAL A 20 5.36 22.42 -31.27
CA VAL A 20 4.74 22.96 -32.50
C VAL A 20 5.17 24.41 -32.60
N MET A 21 5.98 24.69 -33.62
CA MET A 21 6.40 26.04 -34.00
C MET A 21 5.17 26.83 -34.47
N SER A 22 4.85 27.93 -33.79
CA SER A 22 4.09 29.03 -34.38
C SER A 22 4.94 30.29 -34.26
N GLU A 23 5.35 30.80 -35.43
CA GLU A 23 6.02 32.08 -35.56
C GLU A 23 5.00 33.22 -35.46
N GLY A 24 5.42 34.31 -34.83
CA GLY A 24 4.94 35.65 -35.16
C GLY A 24 3.80 36.19 -34.30
N LEU A 25 4.12 37.03 -33.32
CA LEU A 25 3.92 38.49 -33.38
C LEU A 25 4.27 39.08 -32.02
N GLY A 26 5.19 40.05 -32.05
CA GLY A 26 5.72 40.68 -30.86
C GLY A 26 4.72 41.65 -30.22
N GLU A 27 4.56 41.51 -28.91
CA GLU A 27 4.10 42.58 -28.04
C GLU A 27 5.16 42.82 -26.96
N ARG A 28 5.78 43.99 -27.01
CA ARG A 28 6.60 44.53 -25.92
C ARG A 28 5.65 44.92 -24.78
N VAL A 29 5.79 44.30 -23.61
CA VAL A 29 5.08 44.69 -22.38
C VAL A 29 6.07 44.70 -21.19
N ALA A 30 5.89 45.68 -20.31
CA ALA A 30 6.74 46.11 -19.21
C ALA A 30 7.42 44.98 -18.40
N SER A 31 8.76 44.98 -18.35
CA SER A 31 9.52 44.06 -17.50
C SER A 31 9.52 44.56 -16.05
N GLY A 32 8.64 44.01 -15.20
CA GLY A 32 8.96 43.93 -13.78
C GLY A 32 10.23 43.08 -13.66
N ALA A 33 11.32 43.64 -13.15
CA ALA A 33 12.59 42.92 -13.06
C ALA A 33 12.42 41.70 -12.14
N LEU A 34 12.64 40.50 -12.68
CA LEU A 34 12.68 39.27 -11.90
C LEU A 34 13.74 39.39 -10.80
N LEU A 35 13.32 39.23 -9.54
CA LEU A 35 14.25 39.21 -8.41
C LEU A 35 14.78 37.80 -8.25
N SER A 36 15.94 37.54 -8.84
CA SER A 36 16.63 36.26 -8.77
C SER A 36 17.86 36.30 -7.87
N ARG A 37 18.01 35.31 -6.99
CA ARG A 37 19.19 35.12 -6.13
C ARG A 37 19.62 33.67 -6.20
N ALA A 38 20.89 33.42 -6.52
CA ALA A 38 21.51 32.10 -6.42
C ALA A 38 22.79 32.19 -5.58
N ILE A 39 22.92 31.30 -4.61
CA ILE A 39 24.10 31.23 -3.74
C ILE A 39 24.67 29.81 -3.85
N ALA A 40 25.92 29.71 -4.28
CA ALA A 40 26.60 28.43 -4.41
C ALA A 40 26.89 27.82 -3.03
N GLY A 41 26.80 26.49 -2.95
CA GLY A 41 26.97 25.73 -1.73
C GLY A 41 27.34 24.27 -2.02
N ARG A 42 27.62 23.51 -0.97
CA ARG A 42 27.90 22.07 -1.03
C ARG A 42 27.00 21.34 -0.02
N PRO A 43 26.34 20.24 -0.39
CA PRO A 43 26.34 19.59 -1.71
C PRO A 43 25.56 20.35 -2.78
N PHE A 44 24.62 21.22 -2.40
CA PHE A 44 23.81 22.03 -3.31
C PHE A 44 24.01 23.53 -3.10
N GLY A 45 23.91 24.30 -4.17
CA GLY A 45 23.57 25.73 -4.09
C GLY A 45 22.06 25.91 -3.91
N VAL A 46 21.65 27.07 -3.37
CA VAL A 46 20.23 27.41 -3.17
C VAL A 46 19.87 28.61 -4.04
N GLY A 47 18.80 28.47 -4.80
CA GLY A 47 18.26 29.48 -5.69
C GLY A 47 16.83 29.89 -5.30
N LYS A 48 16.53 31.17 -5.51
CA LYS A 48 15.20 31.76 -5.34
C LYS A 48 14.95 32.72 -6.50
N VAL A 49 13.81 32.59 -7.16
CA VAL A 49 13.34 33.54 -8.19
C VAL A 49 11.94 34.00 -7.82
N THR A 50 11.76 35.31 -7.67
CA THR A 50 10.47 35.92 -7.34
C THR A 50 9.86 36.51 -8.61
N ILE A 51 8.64 36.08 -8.92
CA ILE A 51 7.89 36.43 -10.13
C ILE A 51 6.72 37.31 -9.70
N PRO A 52 6.66 38.58 -10.14
CA PRO A 52 5.51 39.42 -9.88
C PRO A 52 4.31 38.95 -10.71
N LEU A 53 3.14 38.76 -10.09
CA LEU A 53 1.90 38.50 -10.81
C LEU A 53 1.17 39.82 -11.12
N GLY A 54 0.50 39.84 -12.27
CA GLY A 54 -0.50 40.85 -12.57
C GLY A 54 -1.82 40.63 -11.80
N PRO A 55 -2.72 41.63 -11.79
CA PRO A 55 -3.99 41.58 -11.06
C PRO A 55 -4.95 40.44 -11.47
N ASP A 56 -4.79 39.85 -12.67
CA ASP A 56 -5.65 38.77 -13.21
C ASP A 56 -5.15 37.34 -12.93
N ALA A 57 -4.10 37.19 -12.10
CA ALA A 57 -3.37 35.92 -12.02
C ALA A 57 -4.04 34.83 -11.17
N GLU A 58 -4.91 35.15 -10.21
CA GLU A 58 -5.52 34.16 -9.31
C GLU A 58 -6.26 33.04 -10.05
N MET A 59 -6.95 33.36 -11.15
CA MET A 59 -7.70 32.38 -11.93
C MET A 59 -6.80 31.58 -12.89
N GLN A 60 -5.68 32.14 -13.34
CA GLN A 60 -4.71 31.50 -14.25
C GLN A 60 -3.75 30.56 -13.52
N CYS A 61 -3.43 30.85 -12.25
CA CYS A 61 -2.59 30.01 -11.40
C CYS A 61 -3.30 28.71 -10.99
N ALA A 62 -4.64 28.72 -10.88
CA ALA A 62 -5.43 27.53 -10.56
C ALA A 62 -5.51 26.52 -11.73
N THR A 63 -5.26 26.96 -12.97
CA THR A 63 -5.40 26.15 -14.20
C THR A 63 -4.08 25.79 -14.89
N ASN A 64 -2.96 26.41 -14.52
CA ASN A 64 -1.68 26.25 -15.23
C ASN A 64 -0.64 25.46 -14.41
N ASN A 65 0.06 24.55 -15.08
CA ASN A 65 1.22 23.85 -14.51
C ASN A 65 2.43 24.77 -14.52
N PHE A 66 2.89 25.18 -13.33
CA PHE A 66 4.13 25.93 -13.18
C PHE A 66 5.35 25.02 -13.43
N SER A 67 6.31 25.48 -14.24
CA SER A 67 7.54 24.74 -14.50
C SER A 67 8.77 25.64 -14.48
N ILE A 68 9.91 25.10 -14.07
CA ILE A 68 11.21 25.78 -14.12
C ILE A 68 12.22 24.83 -14.73
N ARG A 69 12.99 25.31 -15.70
CA ARG A 69 14.02 24.54 -16.41
C ARG A 69 15.30 25.35 -16.52
N GLU A 70 16.44 24.66 -16.50
CA GLU A 70 17.75 25.25 -16.77
C GLU A 70 18.35 24.57 -18.00
N ALA A 71 19.11 25.32 -18.80
CA ALA A 71 19.62 24.82 -20.08
C ALA A 71 20.50 23.55 -20.00
N ASN A 72 21.10 23.26 -18.84
CA ASN A 72 21.98 22.11 -18.60
C ASN A 72 21.42 21.18 -17.51
N ASP A 73 20.12 21.28 -17.18
CA ASP A 73 19.43 20.48 -16.17
C ASP A 73 20.12 20.47 -14.79
N ARG A 74 20.77 21.59 -14.42
CA ARG A 74 21.46 21.72 -13.11
C ARG A 74 20.54 22.14 -11.96
N ILE A 75 19.28 22.46 -12.26
CA ILE A 75 18.25 22.78 -11.27
C ILE A 75 17.59 21.49 -10.78
N LEU A 76 17.52 21.34 -9.46
CA LEU A 76 17.02 20.16 -8.78
C LEU A 76 15.93 20.54 -7.77
N TYR A 77 14.96 19.65 -7.60
CA TYR A 77 13.87 19.76 -6.61
C TYR A 77 13.19 21.13 -6.56
N PRO A 78 12.70 21.67 -7.69
CA PRO A 78 12.02 22.95 -7.69
C PRO A 78 10.64 22.86 -7.05
N PHE A 79 10.25 23.90 -6.31
CA PHE A 79 8.88 24.09 -5.83
C PHE A 79 8.49 25.57 -5.82
N PHE A 80 7.18 25.82 -5.79
CA PHE A 80 6.61 27.17 -5.82
C PHE A 80 5.90 27.48 -4.50
N SER A 81 6.15 28.66 -3.93
CA SER A 81 5.48 29.17 -2.73
C SER A 81 4.69 30.45 -3.05
N ASP A 82 3.45 30.51 -2.56
CA ASP A 82 2.61 31.71 -2.61
C ASP A 82 3.16 32.73 -1.59
N GLY A 83 3.57 33.92 -2.04
CA GLY A 83 4.13 34.97 -1.18
C GLY A 83 3.19 35.54 -0.08
N ARG A 84 2.00 34.97 0.14
CA ARG A 84 1.04 35.37 1.20
C ARG A 84 1.53 35.08 2.61
N LEU A 85 2.59 34.28 2.77
CA LEU A 85 3.08 33.79 4.05
C LEU A 85 3.92 34.79 4.86
N LEU A 86 4.53 35.80 4.24
CA LEU A 86 5.40 36.76 4.95
C LEU A 86 4.67 37.93 5.62
N SER A 87 3.36 38.09 5.42
CA SER A 87 2.59 39.22 5.99
C SER A 87 2.37 39.10 7.50
N GLY A 88 2.29 37.88 8.05
CA GLY A 88 1.87 37.65 9.44
C GLY A 88 2.98 37.67 10.50
N LEU A 89 4.27 37.55 10.12
CA LEU A 89 5.38 37.39 11.07
C LEU A 89 6.51 38.42 10.91
N ARG A 90 6.50 39.24 9.85
CA ARG A 90 7.60 40.18 9.55
C ARG A 90 7.49 41.53 10.25
N GLU A 91 6.37 41.81 10.91
CA GLU A 91 6.18 43.06 11.68
C GLU A 91 7.08 43.17 12.91
N LEU A 92 7.81 42.10 13.29
CA LEU A 92 8.63 42.07 14.50
C LEU A 92 10.15 42.00 14.31
N LEU A 93 10.70 41.71 13.11
CA LEU A 93 12.14 41.45 12.95
C LEU A 93 12.70 41.92 11.59
N SER A 94 13.36 43.09 11.62
CA SER A 94 14.29 43.67 10.62
C SER A 94 13.69 44.46 9.44
N PRO A 95 14.08 45.74 9.23
CA PRO A 95 13.55 46.61 8.17
C PRO A 95 14.28 46.59 6.81
N ASP A 96 15.31 45.77 6.57
CA ASP A 96 16.29 46.06 5.48
C ASP A 96 16.54 44.96 4.43
N GLU A 97 15.60 44.05 4.18
CA GLU A 97 15.66 43.18 2.99
C GLU A 97 14.33 43.27 2.23
N GLY A 98 14.37 43.36 0.90
CA GLY A 98 13.22 43.69 0.02
C GLY A 98 11.85 43.17 0.47
N THR A 99 10.87 44.07 0.42
CA THR A 99 9.45 43.80 0.65
C THR A 99 8.94 42.70 -0.31
N PRO A 100 8.22 41.67 0.17
CA PRO A 100 7.51 40.75 -0.71
C PRO A 100 6.43 41.56 -1.44
N VAL A 101 6.40 41.49 -2.77
CA VAL A 101 5.38 42.17 -3.57
C VAL A 101 4.06 41.42 -3.36
N PRO A 102 2.97 42.08 -2.92
CA PRO A 102 1.65 41.45 -2.86
C PRO A 102 1.30 40.90 -4.25
N GLY A 103 0.96 39.61 -4.33
CA GLY A 103 0.75 38.95 -5.61
C GLY A 103 2.04 38.52 -6.31
N SER A 104 3.06 38.01 -5.61
CA SER A 104 4.21 37.36 -6.25
C SER A 104 4.30 35.88 -5.93
N TYR A 105 4.68 35.07 -6.91
CA TYR A 105 5.10 33.68 -6.72
C TYR A 105 6.61 33.61 -6.52
N THR A 106 7.05 32.75 -5.61
CA THR A 106 8.47 32.46 -5.45
C THR A 106 8.76 31.03 -5.87
N ALA A 107 9.63 30.87 -6.86
CA ALA A 107 10.23 29.59 -7.20
C ALA A 107 11.50 29.37 -6.36
N TYR A 108 11.51 28.31 -5.57
CA TYR A 108 12.66 27.84 -4.81
C TYR A 108 13.25 26.61 -5.50
N PHE A 109 14.57 26.49 -5.54
CA PHE A 109 15.24 25.33 -6.12
C PHE A 109 16.64 25.12 -5.57
N LEU A 110 17.13 23.89 -5.67
CA LEU A 110 18.52 23.54 -5.43
C LEU A 110 19.27 23.49 -6.77
N PHE A 111 20.58 23.70 -6.77
CA PHE A 111 21.37 23.57 -8.00
C PHE A 111 22.79 23.06 -7.78
N VAL A 112 23.44 22.62 -8.85
CA VAL A 112 24.79 22.06 -8.85
C VAL A 112 25.76 22.94 -9.67
N GLY A 113 26.95 23.19 -9.11
CA GLY A 113 28.03 23.93 -9.75
C GLY A 113 27.99 25.45 -9.54
N ASP A 114 29.01 26.13 -10.04
CA ASP A 114 29.22 27.58 -9.82
C ASP A 114 29.00 28.43 -11.08
N SER A 115 28.78 27.80 -12.23
CA SER A 115 28.59 28.49 -13.51
C SER A 115 27.20 29.17 -13.58
N PRO A 116 27.06 30.30 -14.30
CA PRO A 116 25.78 30.99 -14.50
C PRO A 116 24.66 30.05 -14.92
N LEU A 117 23.48 30.19 -14.33
CA LEU A 117 22.27 29.41 -14.62
C LEU A 117 21.41 30.17 -15.62
N GLU A 118 21.07 29.52 -16.73
CA GLU A 118 20.12 30.05 -17.72
C GLU A 118 18.74 29.44 -17.45
N ILE A 119 17.89 30.18 -16.73
CA ILE A 119 16.63 29.69 -16.18
C ILE A 119 15.48 30.12 -17.09
N THR A 120 14.60 29.19 -17.43
CA THR A 120 13.30 29.45 -18.06
C THR A 120 12.20 29.02 -17.11
N ILE A 121 11.27 29.92 -16.83
CA ILE A 121 10.11 29.66 -15.97
C ILE A 121 8.85 29.78 -16.82
N GLU A 122 7.99 28.77 -16.72
CA GLU A 122 6.65 28.76 -17.30
C GLU A 122 5.66 29.02 -16.17
N ALA A 123 5.22 30.27 -16.06
CA ALA A 123 4.33 30.72 -14.99
C ALA A 123 3.48 31.92 -15.46
N PRO A 124 2.16 31.75 -15.57
CA PRO A 124 1.31 31.94 -16.78
C PRO A 124 1.92 32.46 -18.10
N ARG A 125 3.05 33.17 -18.09
CA ARG A 125 3.87 33.54 -19.25
C ARG A 125 5.23 32.86 -19.14
N ARG A 126 5.89 32.68 -20.28
CA ARG A 126 7.26 32.17 -20.33
C ARG A 126 8.22 33.32 -20.09
N GLU A 127 9.02 33.23 -19.03
CA GLU A 127 10.06 34.20 -18.71
C GLU A 127 11.42 33.51 -18.60
N SER A 128 12.48 34.20 -19.04
CA SER A 128 13.84 33.68 -18.98
C SER A 128 14.75 34.66 -18.27
N CYS A 129 15.60 34.17 -17.37
CA CYS A 129 16.58 34.97 -16.65
C CYS A 129 17.91 34.25 -16.49
N ARG A 130 18.99 35.04 -16.46
CA ARG A 130 20.35 34.56 -16.22
C ARG A 130 20.76 34.89 -14.81
N VAL A 131 21.06 33.88 -14.00
CA VAL A 131 21.42 34.05 -12.59
C VAL A 131 22.87 33.62 -12.38
N VAL A 132 23.69 34.51 -11.83
CA VAL A 132 25.09 34.21 -11.51
C VAL A 132 25.20 33.81 -10.04
N PRO A 133 25.60 32.56 -9.72
CA PRO A 133 25.79 32.13 -8.34
C PRO A 133 26.85 32.96 -7.61
N THR A 134 26.55 33.37 -6.39
CA THR A 134 27.49 34.07 -5.51
C THR A 134 28.00 33.14 -4.42
N GLN A 135 29.24 33.33 -3.95
CA GLN A 135 29.82 32.54 -2.84
C GLN A 135 29.83 33.36 -1.56
N GLN A 136 28.78 33.19 -0.74
CA GLN A 136 28.63 33.91 0.54
C GLN A 136 28.13 32.97 1.64
N PRO A 137 29.01 32.44 2.52
CA PRO A 137 28.63 31.39 3.49
C PRO A 137 27.54 31.78 4.51
N ARG A 138 27.45 33.07 4.88
CA ARG A 138 26.38 33.55 5.78
C ARG A 138 25.04 33.62 5.06
N ALA A 139 25.03 34.22 3.87
CA ALA A 139 23.84 34.33 3.05
C ALA A 139 23.33 32.96 2.58
N TYR A 140 24.23 32.01 2.28
CA TYR A 140 23.89 30.62 1.98
C TYR A 140 23.10 29.98 3.14
N ARG A 141 23.60 30.08 4.37
CA ARG A 141 22.92 29.50 5.55
C ARG A 141 21.56 30.12 5.81
N MET A 142 21.39 31.42 5.57
CA MET A 142 20.11 32.10 5.70
C MET A 142 19.12 31.61 4.64
N LEU A 143 19.54 31.60 3.36
CA LEU A 143 18.70 31.18 2.25
C LEU A 143 18.34 29.69 2.32
N LEU A 144 19.26 28.84 2.80
CA LEU A 144 18.99 27.42 3.02
C LEU A 144 17.94 27.19 4.11
N ARG A 145 17.97 27.96 5.20
CA ARG A 145 16.95 27.89 6.26
C ARG A 145 15.59 28.39 5.78
N GLU A 146 15.58 29.45 4.97
CA GLU A 146 14.37 29.96 4.33
C GLU A 146 13.77 28.89 3.41
N TRP A 147 14.58 28.35 2.49
CA TRP A 147 14.20 27.26 1.60
C TRP A 147 13.61 26.07 2.37
N TRP A 148 14.27 25.64 3.45
CA TRP A 148 13.80 24.52 4.26
C TRP A 148 12.45 24.77 4.91
N ARG A 149 12.24 25.96 5.48
CA ARG A 149 10.96 26.34 6.09
C ARG A 149 9.83 26.29 5.06
N GLU A 150 10.02 26.96 3.93
CA GLU A 150 9.00 27.03 2.86
C GLU A 150 8.69 25.64 2.27
N PHE A 151 9.72 24.80 2.11
CA PHE A 151 9.54 23.41 1.67
C PHE A 151 8.67 22.63 2.67
N THR A 152 9.04 22.62 3.95
CA THR A 152 8.29 21.87 4.96
C THR A 152 6.84 22.34 5.14
N GLU A 153 6.57 23.64 4.95
CA GLU A 153 5.21 24.17 5.00
C GLU A 153 4.36 23.74 3.79
N LEU A 154 4.94 23.73 2.58
CA LEU A 154 4.30 23.20 1.38
C LEU A 154 3.93 21.73 1.57
N GLU A 155 4.88 20.94 2.07
CA GLU A 155 4.73 19.51 2.34
C GLU A 155 3.63 19.23 3.36
N THR A 156 3.59 19.96 4.48
CA THR A 156 2.51 19.87 5.46
C THR A 156 1.15 20.21 4.84
N ARG A 157 1.09 21.19 3.93
CA ARG A 157 -0.15 21.56 3.23
C ARG A 157 -0.58 20.48 2.26
N GLN A 158 0.32 19.97 1.42
CA GLN A 158 0.02 18.90 0.48
C GLN A 158 -0.49 17.66 1.21
N ARG A 159 0.15 17.24 2.31
CA ARG A 159 -0.33 16.13 3.16
C ARG A 159 -1.76 16.30 3.69
N LYS A 160 -2.22 17.53 3.90
CA LYS A 160 -3.58 17.82 4.39
C LYS A 160 -4.64 17.80 3.29
N ILE A 161 -4.23 18.05 2.04
CA ILE A 161 -5.13 18.22 0.89
C ILE A 161 -5.10 16.98 -0.02
N SER A 162 -4.00 16.23 -0.04
CA SER A 162 -3.79 15.09 -0.93
C SER A 162 -4.56 13.84 -0.51
N ASP A 163 -5.10 13.12 -1.50
CA ASP A 163 -5.83 11.86 -1.36
C ASP A 163 -4.94 10.60 -1.46
N TYR A 164 -3.62 10.76 -1.46
CA TYR A 164 -2.65 9.67 -1.60
C TYR A 164 -1.68 9.61 -0.40
N PRO A 165 -1.12 8.42 -0.07
CA PRO A 165 -0.12 8.29 0.98
C PRO A 165 1.11 9.17 0.70
N PRO A 166 1.61 9.98 1.66
CA PRO A 166 2.63 11.00 1.43
C PRO A 166 4.05 10.41 1.33
N LEU A 167 4.25 9.55 0.34
CA LEU A 167 5.45 8.76 0.14
C LEU A 167 6.62 9.63 -0.34
N VAL A 168 6.41 10.43 -1.39
CA VAL A 168 7.43 11.30 -1.98
C VAL A 168 7.84 12.37 -0.98
N GLU A 169 6.83 12.96 -0.34
CA GLU A 169 6.92 13.98 0.69
C GLU A 169 7.80 13.52 1.86
N THR A 170 7.53 12.29 2.34
CA THR A 170 8.29 11.71 3.46
C THR A 170 9.71 11.37 3.06
N TYR A 171 9.90 10.83 1.85
CA TYR A 171 11.23 10.52 1.32
C TYR A 171 12.10 11.77 1.18
N LEU A 172 11.60 12.81 0.49
CA LEU A 172 12.35 14.05 0.24
C LEU A 172 12.69 14.77 1.54
N THR A 173 11.71 14.91 2.44
CA THR A 173 11.91 15.52 3.76
C THR A 173 13.03 14.79 4.52
N ALA A 174 12.96 13.46 4.63
CA ALA A 174 13.98 12.67 5.33
C ALA A 174 15.35 12.73 4.63
N MET A 175 15.38 12.73 3.30
CA MET A 175 16.62 12.83 2.52
C MET A 175 17.32 14.17 2.77
N PHE A 176 16.59 15.28 2.71
CA PHE A 176 17.13 16.62 2.97
C PHE A 176 17.55 16.82 4.42
N GLU A 177 16.75 16.35 5.40
CA GLU A 177 17.11 16.38 6.83
C GLU A 177 18.50 15.78 7.06
N ARG A 178 18.73 14.56 6.56
CA ARG A 178 20.00 13.83 6.73
C ARG A 178 21.15 14.52 5.99
N ARG A 179 20.93 14.89 4.73
CA ARG A 179 22.00 15.32 3.83
C ARG A 179 22.43 16.76 4.06
N LEU A 180 21.50 17.62 4.46
CA LEU A 180 21.74 19.05 4.69
C LEU A 180 21.86 19.40 6.18
N GLN A 181 21.76 18.40 7.07
CA GLN A 181 21.82 18.55 8.53
C GLN A 181 20.78 19.56 9.03
N LEU A 182 19.56 19.46 8.50
CA LEU A 182 18.45 20.36 8.83
C LEU A 182 17.67 19.82 10.03
N GLY A 183 17.13 20.73 10.84
CA GLY A 183 16.35 20.37 12.03
C GLY A 183 14.98 19.78 11.68
N ARG A 184 14.47 18.90 12.54
CA ARG A 184 13.17 18.23 12.36
C ARG A 184 12.01 19.24 12.37
N PRO A 185 11.00 19.08 11.50
CA PRO A 185 9.73 19.80 11.61
C PRO A 185 9.04 19.49 12.95
N LEU A 186 8.48 20.52 13.59
CA LEU A 186 7.87 20.43 14.93
C LEU A 186 6.63 19.53 14.99
N GLU A 187 5.88 19.36 13.90
CA GLU A 187 4.67 18.52 13.85
C GLU A 187 4.97 17.03 14.12
N ASN A 188 6.14 16.54 13.69
CA ASN A 188 6.54 15.13 13.84
C ASN A 188 6.77 14.74 15.32
N LEU A 189 7.14 15.70 16.18
CA LEU A 189 7.36 15.45 17.61
C LEU A 189 6.05 15.23 18.39
N ARG A 190 4.91 15.72 17.90
CA ARG A 190 3.60 15.59 18.57
C ARG A 190 2.93 14.24 18.32
N ARG A 191 3.19 13.61 17.17
CA ARG A 191 2.62 12.31 16.78
C ARG A 191 3.23 11.13 17.57
N MET A 192 4.47 11.28 18.03
CA MET A 192 5.21 10.31 18.84
C MET A 192 4.73 10.16 20.30
N ARG A 193 3.59 10.76 20.71
CA ARG A 193 3.02 10.49 22.04
C ARG A 193 2.50 9.05 22.09
N SER A 194 2.88 8.32 23.14
CA SER A 194 2.72 6.86 23.24
C SER A 194 1.30 6.39 22.91
N LYS A 195 1.15 5.63 21.83
CA LYS A 195 -0.07 4.88 21.52
C LYS A 195 -0.32 3.83 22.62
N SER A 196 -1.57 3.59 22.98
CA SER A 196 -1.91 2.49 23.90
C SER A 196 -1.74 1.14 23.19
N ALA A 197 -1.43 0.07 23.94
CA ALA A 197 -1.28 -1.28 23.39
C ALA A 197 -2.53 -1.73 22.60
N GLN A 198 -3.71 -1.32 23.05
CA GLN A 198 -5.00 -1.53 22.37
C GLN A 198 -5.01 -0.97 20.94
N ARG A 199 -4.61 0.30 20.80
CA ARG A 199 -4.61 0.99 19.51
C ARG A 199 -3.58 0.37 18.58
N THR A 200 -2.39 0.05 19.11
CA THR A 200 -1.36 -0.66 18.33
C THR A 200 -1.84 -2.02 17.85
N ALA A 201 -2.48 -2.82 18.70
CA ALA A 201 -3.02 -4.12 18.32
C ALA A 201 -4.02 -4.00 17.17
N ILE A 202 -4.97 -3.07 17.26
CA ILE A 202 -5.97 -2.83 16.20
C ILE A 202 -5.32 -2.30 14.93
N GLU A 203 -4.40 -1.33 15.05
CA GLU A 203 -3.66 -0.77 13.91
C GLU A 203 -2.86 -1.85 13.17
N THR A 204 -2.26 -2.81 13.89
CA THR A 204 -1.57 -3.96 13.29
C THR A 204 -2.53 -4.96 12.68
N MET A 205 -3.61 -5.36 13.38
CA MET A 205 -4.62 -6.29 12.88
C MET A 205 -5.31 -5.79 11.60
N LEU A 206 -5.60 -4.50 11.53
CA LEU A 206 -6.25 -3.87 10.38
C LEU A 206 -5.25 -3.40 9.31
N GLY A 207 -3.94 -3.52 9.54
CA GLY A 207 -2.91 -3.04 8.62
C GLY A 207 -3.05 -1.54 8.31
N SER A 208 -3.29 -0.72 9.34
CA SER A 208 -3.64 0.69 9.19
C SER A 208 -2.56 1.51 8.45
N GLU A 209 -3.00 2.52 7.69
CA GLU A 209 -2.07 3.48 7.06
C GLU A 209 -1.23 4.25 8.09
N ASP A 210 -1.69 4.38 9.34
CA ASP A 210 -0.90 5.02 10.42
C ASP A 210 0.36 4.19 10.75
N LEU A 211 0.25 2.86 10.86
CA LEU A 211 1.41 1.98 11.08
C LEU A 211 2.37 2.02 9.88
N ARG A 212 1.83 2.02 8.66
CA ARG A 212 2.62 2.11 7.44
C ARG A 212 3.38 3.45 7.36
N GLN A 213 2.70 4.55 7.67
CA GLN A 213 3.26 5.90 7.72
C GLN A 213 4.42 5.98 8.73
N GLU A 214 4.25 5.40 9.91
CA GLU A 214 5.28 5.33 10.96
C GLU A 214 6.52 4.58 10.47
N ILE A 215 6.34 3.36 9.93
CA ILE A 215 7.43 2.57 9.35
C ILE A 215 8.12 3.32 8.20
N LEU A 216 7.35 3.98 7.33
CA LEU A 216 7.89 4.80 6.24
C LEU A 216 8.79 5.92 6.75
N GLU A 217 8.33 6.67 7.76
CA GLU A 217 9.11 7.76 8.35
C GLU A 217 10.39 7.28 9.02
N GLU A 218 10.33 6.17 9.77
CA GLU A 218 11.50 5.62 10.45
C GLU A 218 12.54 5.05 9.47
N THR A 219 12.08 4.29 8.47
CA THR A 219 12.94 3.72 7.43
C THR A 219 13.55 4.82 6.57
N ALA A 220 12.76 5.81 6.15
CA ALA A 220 13.26 6.93 5.37
C ALA A 220 14.30 7.72 6.19
N ARG A 221 14.10 7.96 7.49
CA ARG A 221 15.11 8.67 8.31
C ARG A 221 16.32 7.81 8.68
N GLY A 222 16.21 6.49 8.56
CA GLY A 222 17.24 5.55 9.01
C GLY A 222 17.32 5.41 10.53
N THR A 223 16.28 5.82 11.26
CA THR A 223 16.22 5.70 12.74
C THR A 223 15.95 4.28 13.19
N ARG A 224 15.35 3.45 12.32
CA ARG A 224 15.15 2.03 12.57
C ARG A 224 16.47 1.28 12.36
N VAL A 225 17.24 1.13 13.44
CA VAL A 225 18.46 0.31 13.43
C VAL A 225 18.07 -1.12 13.77
N GLN A 226 17.91 -1.97 12.76
CA GLN A 226 17.64 -3.38 13.02
C GLN A 226 18.93 -4.19 13.07
N ARG A 227 19.00 -5.04 14.10
CA ARG A 227 19.97 -6.11 14.23
C ARG A 227 19.38 -7.38 13.63
N GLU A 228 20.23 -8.30 13.21
CA GLU A 228 19.75 -9.62 12.82
C GLU A 228 18.99 -10.29 13.97
N GLY A 229 18.00 -11.11 13.61
CA GLY A 229 17.33 -11.99 14.55
C GLY A 229 18.35 -12.79 15.34
N SER A 230 18.12 -12.90 16.64
CA SER A 230 19.03 -13.60 17.55
C SER A 230 18.30 -14.26 18.73
N ARG A 231 16.99 -14.03 18.84
CA ARG A 231 16.13 -14.64 19.85
C ARG A 231 15.15 -15.61 19.19
N ALA A 232 14.68 -16.57 19.98
CA ALA A 232 13.55 -17.40 19.59
C ALA A 232 12.30 -16.51 19.40
N VAL A 233 11.43 -16.95 18.50
CA VAL A 233 10.11 -16.35 18.31
C VAL A 233 9.33 -16.46 19.63
N PRO A 234 8.64 -15.39 20.08
CA PRO A 234 7.79 -15.47 21.26
C PRO A 234 6.71 -16.55 21.13
N ASP A 235 6.23 -17.05 22.26
CA ASP A 235 5.08 -17.94 22.30
C ASP A 235 3.77 -17.19 21.93
N ASP A 236 2.76 -17.96 21.51
CA ASP A 236 1.42 -17.44 21.27
C ASP A 236 0.77 -16.89 22.54
N ILE A 237 -0.16 -15.94 22.36
CA ILE A 237 -0.99 -15.42 23.45
C ILE A 237 -1.82 -16.56 24.04
N HIS A 238 -1.85 -16.67 25.37
CA HIS A 238 -2.70 -17.64 26.06
C HIS A 238 -4.15 -17.17 26.09
N TRP A 239 -4.89 -17.49 25.02
CA TRP A 239 -6.31 -17.18 24.92
C TRP A 239 -7.14 -17.98 25.92
N ARG A 240 -8.12 -17.32 26.55
CA ARG A 240 -9.17 -18.04 27.28
C ARG A 240 -10.18 -18.59 26.26
N GLY A 241 -10.58 -19.84 26.45
CA GLY A 241 -11.55 -20.49 25.58
C GLY A 241 -12.89 -19.75 25.47
N TYR A 242 -13.57 -19.97 24.35
CA TYR A 242 -14.91 -19.47 24.07
C TYR A 242 -15.92 -20.08 25.06
N LEU A 243 -16.68 -19.23 25.74
CA LEU A 243 -17.75 -19.63 26.66
C LEU A 243 -19.11 -19.26 26.03
N ALA A 244 -19.47 -19.85 24.90
CA ALA A 244 -20.88 -19.86 24.52
C ALA A 244 -21.60 -21.05 25.15
N ALA A 245 -22.91 -20.91 25.29
CA ALA A 245 -23.79 -22.05 25.45
C ALA A 245 -23.54 -23.03 24.30
N ALA A 246 -23.52 -24.33 24.61
CA ALA A 246 -23.41 -25.35 23.58
C ALA A 246 -24.56 -25.14 22.56
N PRO A 247 -24.25 -25.03 21.25
CA PRO A 247 -25.28 -24.91 20.24
C PRO A 247 -26.16 -26.18 20.27
N PRO A 248 -27.43 -26.10 19.83
CA PRO A 248 -28.23 -27.29 19.59
C PRO A 248 -27.53 -28.28 18.64
N ASP A 249 -27.78 -29.58 18.81
CA ASP A 249 -27.13 -30.62 18.00
C ASP A 249 -27.59 -30.60 16.53
N ASP A 250 -28.76 -30.04 16.23
CA ASP A 250 -29.45 -30.10 14.94
C ASP A 250 -29.39 -28.78 14.13
N VAL A 251 -28.45 -27.88 14.44
CA VAL A 251 -28.31 -26.62 13.71
C VAL A 251 -27.90 -26.87 12.24
N PRO A 252 -28.71 -26.44 11.25
CA PRO A 252 -28.35 -26.58 9.86
C PRO A 252 -27.14 -25.71 9.51
N VAL A 253 -26.11 -26.34 8.96
CA VAL A 253 -24.89 -25.71 8.46
C VAL A 253 -24.70 -26.09 6.99
N GLU A 254 -24.22 -25.15 6.19
CA GLU A 254 -23.89 -25.39 4.79
C GLU A 254 -22.74 -26.41 4.64
N PRO A 255 -22.84 -27.40 3.73
CA PRO A 255 -21.83 -28.44 3.57
C PRO A 255 -20.41 -27.91 3.31
N ILE A 256 -20.29 -26.85 2.51
CA ILE A 256 -19.01 -26.23 2.17
C ILE A 256 -18.23 -25.72 3.41
N ALA A 257 -18.91 -25.37 4.51
CA ALA A 257 -18.25 -24.89 5.73
C ALA A 257 -17.43 -25.99 6.44
N TYR A 258 -17.70 -27.27 6.19
CA TYR A 258 -16.91 -28.39 6.74
C TYR A 258 -15.54 -28.55 6.05
N PHE A 259 -15.31 -27.84 4.94
CA PHE A 259 -14.05 -27.84 4.20
C PHE A 259 -13.25 -26.55 4.44
N VAL A 260 -13.76 -25.62 5.25
CA VAL A 260 -13.09 -24.36 5.55
C VAL A 260 -12.36 -24.47 6.88
N PRO A 261 -11.06 -24.11 6.94
CA PRO A 261 -10.34 -24.01 8.20
C PRO A 261 -10.98 -23.02 9.18
N ASP A 262 -11.03 -23.40 10.45
CA ASP A 262 -11.59 -22.61 11.56
C ASP A 262 -10.81 -21.31 11.87
N ASP A 263 -9.59 -21.18 11.37
CA ASP A 263 -8.72 -19.99 11.46
C ASP A 263 -8.80 -19.06 10.24
N CYS A 264 -9.72 -19.32 9.31
CA CYS A 264 -9.98 -18.46 8.15
C CYS A 264 -11.18 -17.54 8.37
N PHE A 265 -11.14 -16.35 7.77
CA PHE A 265 -12.37 -15.62 7.49
C PHE A 265 -13.21 -16.40 6.47
N TYR A 266 -14.52 -16.24 6.54
CA TYR A 266 -15.48 -16.95 5.71
C TYR A 266 -16.47 -15.99 5.08
N VAL A 267 -16.38 -15.78 3.76
CA VAL A 267 -17.34 -14.97 3.00
C VAL A 267 -18.07 -15.87 2.03
N ARG A 268 -19.32 -16.21 2.34
CA ARG A 268 -20.18 -17.08 1.55
C ARG A 268 -21.10 -16.29 0.66
N PHE A 269 -21.18 -16.69 -0.60
CA PHE A 269 -22.07 -16.10 -1.60
C PHE A 269 -23.30 -16.95 -1.88
N GLY A 270 -23.25 -18.27 -1.65
CA GLY A 270 -24.36 -19.19 -1.92
C GLY A 270 -24.61 -19.45 -3.41
N LYS A 271 -24.56 -18.40 -4.25
CA LYS A 271 -24.80 -18.44 -5.69
C LYS A 271 -23.75 -17.60 -6.40
N LEU A 272 -23.38 -18.00 -7.62
CA LEU A 272 -22.42 -17.23 -8.40
C LEU A 272 -22.96 -15.84 -8.74
N GLY A 273 -24.26 -15.71 -9.03
CA GLY A 273 -24.89 -14.41 -9.27
C GLY A 273 -24.75 -13.41 -8.11
N ASN A 274 -24.62 -13.87 -6.86
CA ASN A 274 -24.41 -12.98 -5.71
C ASN A 274 -22.96 -12.46 -5.65
N PHE A 275 -21.98 -13.28 -6.02
CA PHE A 275 -20.59 -12.88 -6.14
C PHE A 275 -20.37 -11.85 -7.25
N LEU A 276 -20.95 -12.10 -8.43
CA LEU A 276 -20.88 -11.16 -9.55
C LEU A 276 -21.52 -9.82 -9.17
N TRP A 277 -22.71 -9.84 -8.57
CA TRP A 277 -23.36 -8.62 -8.08
C TRP A 277 -22.50 -7.83 -7.10
N LEU A 278 -21.88 -8.48 -6.11
CA LEU A 278 -21.03 -7.77 -5.15
C LEU A 278 -19.78 -7.20 -5.84
N THR A 279 -19.21 -7.94 -6.80
CA THR A 279 -18.03 -7.49 -7.54
C THR A 279 -18.36 -6.27 -8.41
N ASP A 280 -19.47 -6.31 -9.14
CA ASP A 280 -19.97 -5.19 -9.96
C ASP A 280 -20.26 -3.97 -9.09
N LEU A 281 -20.91 -4.18 -7.93
CA LEU A 281 -21.15 -3.12 -6.95
C LEU A 281 -19.83 -2.54 -6.47
N LEU A 282 -18.84 -3.36 -6.11
CA LEU A 282 -17.54 -2.84 -5.68
C LEU A 282 -16.86 -2.06 -6.81
N GLU A 283 -16.87 -2.55 -8.06
CA GLU A 283 -16.27 -1.87 -9.21
C GLU A 283 -16.92 -0.53 -9.53
N GLU A 284 -18.25 -0.44 -9.51
CA GLU A 284 -18.99 0.81 -9.71
C GLU A 284 -18.56 1.91 -8.72
N TYR A 285 -18.24 1.51 -7.48
CA TYR A 285 -17.79 2.42 -6.43
C TYR A 285 -16.26 2.44 -6.22
N GLY A 286 -15.47 1.92 -7.17
CA GLY A 286 -14.01 2.03 -7.19
C GLY A 286 -13.25 1.04 -6.30
N GLY A 287 -13.86 -0.08 -5.96
CA GLY A 287 -13.27 -1.25 -5.30
C GLY A 287 -13.32 -1.25 -3.77
N ASP A 288 -13.94 -0.25 -3.13
CA ASP A 288 -13.92 -0.08 -1.68
C ASP A 288 -15.24 0.50 -1.14
N VAL A 289 -15.92 -0.23 -0.26
CA VAL A 289 -17.14 0.22 0.43
C VAL A 289 -16.87 1.48 1.27
N GLN A 290 -15.63 1.70 1.75
CA GLN A 290 -15.25 2.93 2.47
C GLN A 290 -15.36 4.19 1.59
N ARG A 291 -15.38 4.09 0.26
CA ARG A 291 -15.66 5.23 -0.62
C ARG A 291 -17.08 5.74 -0.53
N MET A 292 -18.04 4.89 -0.12
CA MET A 292 -19.43 5.32 0.14
C MET A 292 -19.53 6.33 1.28
N THR A 293 -18.52 6.39 2.16
CA THR A 293 -18.52 7.25 3.35
C THR A 293 -17.38 8.28 3.38
N THR A 294 -16.26 8.08 2.68
CA THR A 294 -15.05 8.91 2.87
C THR A 294 -14.54 9.72 1.68
N LEU A 295 -15.12 9.61 0.47
CA LEU A 295 -14.73 10.41 -0.72
C LEU A 295 -13.20 10.53 -0.89
N ARG A 296 -12.43 9.43 -0.79
CA ARG A 296 -10.97 9.40 -1.05
C ARG A 296 -10.65 8.76 -2.40
N GLY A 297 -9.88 9.46 -3.23
CA GLY A 297 -9.72 9.17 -4.66
C GLY A 297 -8.67 8.11 -5.07
N HIS A 298 -7.89 7.52 -4.17
CA HIS A 298 -6.85 6.57 -4.60
C HIS A 298 -7.46 5.20 -4.98
N GLN A 299 -7.31 4.83 -6.26
CA GLN A 299 -7.73 3.53 -6.79
C GLN A 299 -6.55 2.58 -6.72
N ALA A 300 -6.63 1.57 -5.88
CA ALA A 300 -5.69 0.48 -5.92
C ALA A 300 -6.39 -0.74 -6.49
N ASP A 301 -5.88 -1.22 -7.64
CA ASP A 301 -6.46 -2.28 -8.46
C ASP A 301 -6.28 -3.68 -7.80
N TYR A 302 -6.76 -3.84 -6.57
CA TYR A 302 -6.52 -5.02 -5.73
C TYR A 302 -7.24 -6.26 -6.25
N SER A 303 -8.52 -6.14 -6.63
CA SER A 303 -9.32 -7.26 -7.14
C SER A 303 -8.70 -7.88 -8.39
N ASN A 304 -8.31 -7.07 -9.37
CA ASN A 304 -7.62 -7.55 -10.58
C ASN A 304 -6.28 -8.20 -10.25
N ARG A 305 -5.54 -7.71 -9.25
CA ARG A 305 -4.27 -8.29 -8.85
C ARG A 305 -4.45 -9.67 -8.22
N ILE A 306 -5.40 -9.83 -7.30
CA ILE A 306 -5.70 -11.11 -6.66
C ILE A 306 -6.19 -12.12 -7.70
N GLN A 307 -7.11 -11.72 -8.57
CA GLN A 307 -7.60 -12.61 -9.63
C GLN A 307 -6.48 -13.05 -10.58
N ARG A 308 -5.57 -12.14 -10.94
CA ARG A 308 -4.35 -12.50 -11.70
C ARG A 308 -3.47 -13.49 -10.94
N GLN A 309 -3.22 -13.21 -9.67
CA GLN A 309 -2.36 -14.05 -8.82
C GLN A 309 -2.92 -15.47 -8.67
N LEU A 310 -4.24 -15.60 -8.52
CA LEU A 310 -4.95 -16.88 -8.44
C LEU A 310 -5.13 -17.59 -9.80
N ALA A 311 -4.77 -16.95 -10.92
CA ALA A 311 -5.08 -17.40 -12.29
C ALA A 311 -6.59 -17.55 -12.57
N LEU A 312 -7.37 -16.59 -12.06
CA LEU A 312 -8.82 -16.50 -12.15
C LEU A 312 -9.30 -15.22 -12.89
N ARG A 313 -8.38 -14.41 -13.42
CA ARG A 313 -8.68 -13.11 -14.08
C ARG A 313 -9.59 -13.23 -15.29
N GLU A 314 -9.45 -14.29 -16.07
CA GLU A 314 -10.26 -14.51 -17.28
C GLU A 314 -11.50 -15.34 -16.97
N LEU A 315 -12.14 -15.11 -15.83
CA LEU A 315 -13.44 -15.67 -15.54
C LEU A 315 -14.52 -14.77 -16.14
N PRO A 316 -15.09 -15.05 -17.33
CA PRO A 316 -16.52 -14.94 -17.44
C PRO A 316 -17.08 -16.14 -16.68
N LEU A 317 -17.01 -16.09 -15.34
CA LEU A 317 -17.62 -17.07 -14.43
C LEU A 317 -19.07 -17.35 -14.89
N ALA A 318 -19.75 -16.30 -15.36
CA ALA A 318 -21.08 -16.36 -15.96
C ALA A 318 -21.18 -17.22 -17.24
N ASP A 319 -20.21 -17.11 -18.17
CA ASP A 319 -20.28 -17.77 -19.48
C ASP A 319 -19.80 -19.24 -19.44
N LEU A 320 -18.87 -19.58 -18.54
CA LEU A 320 -18.31 -20.94 -18.41
C LEU A 320 -18.95 -21.75 -17.26
N LEU A 321 -19.42 -21.10 -16.19
CA LEU A 321 -19.76 -21.73 -14.90
C LEU A 321 -21.08 -21.22 -14.31
N GLY A 322 -22.03 -20.75 -15.15
CA GLY A 322 -23.31 -20.20 -14.70
C GLY A 322 -24.00 -21.06 -13.61
N ASP A 323 -24.89 -20.47 -12.81
CA ASP A 323 -25.48 -21.01 -11.55
C ASP A 323 -25.95 -22.50 -11.58
N LYS A 324 -26.13 -23.07 -12.78
CA LYS A 324 -26.39 -24.49 -13.00
C LYS A 324 -25.22 -25.41 -12.62
N PHE A 325 -23.98 -24.94 -12.64
CA PHE A 325 -22.77 -25.75 -12.42
C PHE A 325 -22.15 -25.58 -11.03
N ILE A 326 -22.42 -24.46 -10.35
CA ILE A 326 -21.89 -24.15 -9.02
C ILE A 326 -22.99 -24.36 -7.96
N GLY A 327 -22.65 -25.10 -6.90
CA GLY A 327 -23.43 -25.32 -5.67
C GLY A 327 -23.37 -24.14 -4.75
N ASP A 328 -22.16 -23.73 -4.43
CA ASP A 328 -21.84 -22.66 -3.51
C ASP A 328 -20.45 -22.11 -3.84
N LEU A 329 -20.19 -20.87 -3.42
CA LEU A 329 -18.93 -20.17 -3.61
C LEU A 329 -18.57 -19.45 -2.32
N VAL A 330 -17.35 -19.66 -1.86
CA VAL A 330 -16.83 -19.04 -0.64
C VAL A 330 -15.45 -18.46 -0.90
N LEU A 331 -15.24 -17.22 -0.44
CA LEU A 331 -13.92 -16.63 -0.31
C LEU A 331 -13.41 -16.84 1.12
N ILE A 332 -12.22 -17.42 1.24
CA ILE A 332 -11.58 -17.71 2.53
C ILE A 332 -10.19 -17.10 2.58
N GLY A 333 -9.69 -16.81 3.77
CA GLY A 333 -8.32 -16.38 3.94
C GLY A 333 -7.90 -16.24 5.38
N ARG A 334 -6.59 -16.19 5.60
CA ARG A 334 -5.99 -16.04 6.95
C ARG A 334 -5.53 -14.63 7.25
N ASP A 335 -5.55 -13.75 6.25
CA ASP A 335 -5.28 -12.33 6.43
C ASP A 335 -6.03 -11.49 5.40
N THR A 336 -6.28 -10.22 5.74
CA THR A 336 -6.99 -9.25 4.89
C THR A 336 -6.05 -8.26 4.22
N PHE A 337 -4.73 -8.48 4.25
CA PHE A 337 -3.74 -7.52 3.78
C PHE A 337 -3.48 -7.66 2.27
N MET A 338 -4.56 -7.40 1.51
CA MET A 338 -4.64 -7.57 0.05
C MET A 338 -3.63 -6.72 -0.73
N ARG A 339 -3.21 -5.59 -0.15
CA ARG A 339 -2.35 -4.62 -0.82
C ARG A 339 -0.95 -5.16 -1.08
N GLU A 340 -0.43 -6.03 -0.21
CA GLU A 340 0.93 -6.56 -0.27
C GLU A 340 0.98 -8.03 -0.68
N GLY A 341 -0.14 -8.78 -0.67
CA GLY A 341 -0.21 -10.19 -1.07
C GLY A 341 -0.76 -11.08 0.04
N ALA A 342 -2.08 -11.18 0.12
CA ALA A 342 -2.78 -11.87 1.22
C ALA A 342 -2.79 -13.41 1.05
N ALA A 343 -2.90 -14.12 2.16
CA ALA A 343 -3.29 -15.52 2.22
C ALA A 343 -4.80 -15.64 1.95
N ILE A 344 -5.15 -15.84 0.68
CA ILE A 344 -6.55 -15.86 0.24
C ILE A 344 -6.78 -16.99 -0.76
N GLY A 345 -7.99 -17.55 -0.72
CA GLY A 345 -8.44 -18.53 -1.69
C GLY A 345 -9.94 -18.52 -1.90
N VAL A 346 -10.34 -19.14 -3.00
CA VAL A 346 -11.73 -19.37 -3.38
C VAL A 346 -11.99 -20.87 -3.28
N LEU A 347 -13.04 -21.23 -2.54
CA LEU A 347 -13.57 -22.58 -2.45
C LEU A 347 -14.88 -22.64 -3.24
N ILE A 348 -14.95 -23.56 -4.19
CA ILE A 348 -16.09 -23.75 -5.08
C ILE A 348 -16.68 -25.13 -4.80
N GLU A 349 -17.95 -25.19 -4.45
CA GLU A 349 -18.73 -26.43 -4.52
C GLU A 349 -19.28 -26.56 -5.94
N SER A 350 -18.96 -27.67 -6.59
CA SER A 350 -19.36 -27.98 -7.94
C SER A 350 -20.51 -28.99 -7.98
N LYS A 351 -21.50 -28.72 -8.83
CA LYS A 351 -22.56 -29.68 -9.19
C LYS A 351 -22.13 -30.65 -10.30
N THR A 352 -21.01 -30.38 -10.99
CA THR A 352 -20.58 -31.15 -12.18
C THR A 352 -19.06 -31.29 -12.28
N THR A 353 -18.56 -32.24 -13.06
CA THR A 353 -17.11 -32.40 -13.26
C THR A 353 -16.49 -31.31 -14.14
N MET A 354 -17.28 -30.47 -14.81
CA MET A 354 -16.79 -29.47 -15.77
C MET A 354 -16.04 -28.28 -15.14
N VAL A 355 -16.34 -27.95 -13.88
CA VAL A 355 -15.67 -26.85 -13.15
C VAL A 355 -14.15 -27.08 -13.11
N GLY A 356 -13.72 -28.31 -12.82
CA GLY A 356 -12.30 -28.66 -12.80
C GLY A 356 -11.60 -28.51 -14.15
N SER A 357 -12.28 -28.83 -15.26
CA SER A 357 -11.74 -28.63 -16.62
C SER A 357 -11.62 -27.15 -16.98
N GLY A 358 -12.59 -26.31 -16.58
CA GLY A 358 -12.54 -24.87 -16.76
C GLY A 358 -11.35 -24.23 -16.03
N ILE A 359 -11.16 -24.58 -14.75
CA ILE A 359 -10.00 -24.12 -13.95
C ILE A 359 -8.69 -24.56 -14.61
N ALA A 360 -8.59 -25.80 -15.09
CA ALA A 360 -7.39 -26.27 -15.78
C ALA A 360 -7.09 -25.45 -17.06
N GLY A 361 -8.11 -25.08 -17.83
CA GLY A 361 -7.96 -24.21 -19.00
C GLY A 361 -7.37 -22.84 -18.67
N LEU A 362 -7.94 -22.17 -17.65
CA LEU A 362 -7.46 -20.85 -17.18
C LEU A 362 -6.01 -20.89 -16.70
N ARG A 363 -5.60 -21.98 -16.05
CA ARG A 363 -4.22 -22.17 -15.60
C ARG A 363 -3.25 -22.30 -16.77
N VAL A 364 -3.65 -22.96 -17.85
CA VAL A 364 -2.84 -23.06 -19.09
C VAL A 364 -2.69 -21.70 -19.75
N GLU A 365 -3.74 -20.88 -19.75
CA GLU A 365 -3.70 -19.50 -20.27
C GLU A 365 -2.80 -18.60 -19.44
N ALA A 366 -2.93 -18.65 -18.11
CA ALA A 366 -2.05 -17.92 -17.20
C ALA A 366 -0.57 -18.32 -17.38
N LEU A 367 -0.27 -19.63 -17.50
CA LEU A 367 1.11 -20.08 -17.77
C LEU A 367 1.69 -19.50 -19.07
N LYS A 368 0.87 -19.37 -20.11
CA LYS A 368 1.28 -18.75 -21.39
C LYS A 368 1.46 -17.24 -21.27
N GLU A 369 0.58 -16.55 -20.54
CA GLU A 369 0.69 -15.11 -20.30
C GLU A 369 1.99 -14.77 -19.58
N TRP A 370 2.34 -15.59 -18.56
CA TRP A 370 3.46 -15.34 -17.65
C TRP A 370 4.77 -16.07 -18.01
N GLU A 371 4.82 -16.75 -19.15
CA GLU A 371 5.98 -17.53 -19.60
C GLU A 371 7.28 -16.71 -19.59
N LYS A 372 7.20 -15.45 -20.03
CA LYS A 372 8.36 -14.55 -20.09
C LYS A 372 8.85 -14.06 -18.72
N GLN A 373 7.98 -14.07 -17.71
CA GLN A 373 8.34 -13.80 -16.33
C GLN A 373 8.78 -15.07 -15.59
N GLY A 374 8.94 -16.20 -16.28
CA GLY A 374 9.43 -17.45 -15.70
C GLY A 374 8.35 -18.26 -14.98
N ALA A 375 7.09 -18.15 -15.40
CA ALA A 375 6.02 -18.97 -14.85
C ALA A 375 6.29 -20.47 -15.04
N LYS A 376 6.07 -21.25 -13.98
CA LYS A 376 6.23 -22.70 -13.97
C LYS A 376 5.02 -23.38 -13.31
N GLU A 377 4.75 -24.60 -13.74
CA GLU A 377 3.83 -25.52 -13.06
C GLU A 377 4.62 -26.62 -12.34
N GLU A 378 4.30 -26.85 -11.08
CA GLU A 378 4.88 -27.87 -10.23
C GLU A 378 3.77 -28.71 -9.59
N LYS A 379 4.05 -30.00 -9.39
CA LYS A 379 3.18 -30.90 -8.62
C LYS A 379 3.80 -31.09 -7.24
N ILE A 380 3.22 -30.45 -6.23
CA ILE A 380 3.72 -30.49 -4.85
C ILE A 380 2.98 -31.59 -4.10
N LYS A 381 3.73 -32.42 -3.36
CA LYS A 381 3.16 -33.46 -2.50
C LYS A 381 2.89 -32.91 -1.11
N PHE A 382 1.68 -33.16 -0.62
CA PHE A 382 1.23 -32.89 0.74
C PHE A 382 0.72 -34.21 1.33
N GLY A 383 1.59 -34.93 2.04
CA GLY A 383 1.31 -36.31 2.43
C GLY A 383 1.09 -37.20 1.21
N GLU A 384 -0.08 -37.84 1.13
CA GLU A 384 -0.48 -38.68 -0.01
C GLU A 384 -1.07 -37.89 -1.19
N HIS A 385 -1.33 -36.58 -1.00
CA HIS A 385 -2.05 -35.76 -1.96
C HIS A 385 -1.10 -35.01 -2.87
N THR A 386 -1.47 -34.90 -4.15
CA THR A 386 -0.71 -34.14 -5.14
C THR A 386 -1.49 -32.88 -5.53
N VAL A 387 -0.87 -31.72 -5.33
CA VAL A 387 -1.46 -30.40 -5.57
C VAL A 387 -0.75 -29.74 -6.75
N SER A 388 -1.51 -29.18 -7.69
CA SER A 388 -0.93 -28.38 -8.80
C SER A 388 -0.63 -26.98 -8.29
N PHE A 389 0.58 -26.50 -8.52
CA PHE A 389 1.04 -25.18 -8.14
C PHE A 389 1.61 -24.48 -9.36
N ILE A 390 1.05 -23.32 -9.72
CA ILE A 390 1.63 -22.44 -10.74
C ILE A 390 2.19 -21.19 -10.06
N SER A 391 3.38 -20.78 -10.47
CA SER A 391 4.05 -19.64 -9.85
C SER A 391 5.04 -18.94 -10.77
N THR A 392 5.29 -17.64 -10.51
CA THR A 392 6.46 -16.91 -10.98
C THR A 392 7.47 -16.74 -9.83
N PRO A 393 8.77 -16.51 -10.12
CA PRO A 393 9.80 -16.30 -9.08
C PRO A 393 9.51 -15.13 -8.14
N ASP A 394 8.77 -14.13 -8.61
CA ASP A 394 8.42 -12.91 -7.87
C ASP A 394 7.01 -12.96 -7.25
N ASN A 395 6.33 -14.11 -7.32
CA ASN A 395 5.00 -14.39 -6.78
C ASN A 395 3.83 -13.58 -7.41
N GLN A 396 4.05 -12.83 -8.50
CA GLN A 396 2.96 -12.16 -9.24
C GLN A 396 1.90 -13.14 -9.76
N LEU A 397 2.34 -14.34 -10.16
CA LEU A 397 1.49 -15.52 -10.28
C LEU A 397 1.81 -16.43 -9.09
N ARG A 398 0.79 -16.84 -8.33
CA ARG A 398 0.93 -17.79 -7.22
C ARG A 398 -0.42 -18.45 -6.94
N SER A 399 -0.63 -19.63 -7.49
CA SER A 399 -1.92 -20.31 -7.43
C SER A 399 -1.77 -21.82 -7.20
N PHE A 400 -2.15 -22.25 -6.00
CA PHE A 400 -2.37 -23.64 -5.65
C PHE A 400 -3.77 -24.07 -6.04
N TYR A 401 -3.89 -25.25 -6.64
CA TYR A 401 -5.18 -25.85 -6.99
C TYR A 401 -5.29 -27.26 -6.42
N VAL A 402 -6.31 -27.45 -5.59
CA VAL A 402 -6.70 -28.73 -5.00
C VAL A 402 -8.09 -29.11 -5.50
N ASN A 403 -8.24 -30.35 -5.96
CA ASN A 403 -9.52 -30.92 -6.36
C ASN A 403 -9.87 -32.06 -5.41
N ASP A 404 -11.00 -31.93 -4.72
CA ASP A 404 -11.53 -32.95 -3.81
C ASP A 404 -13.00 -33.26 -4.13
N GLY A 405 -13.19 -34.14 -5.12
CA GLY A 405 -14.52 -34.56 -5.56
C GLY A 405 -15.35 -33.41 -6.12
N SER A 406 -16.29 -32.91 -5.32
CA SER A 406 -17.14 -31.76 -5.69
C SER A 406 -16.56 -30.42 -5.23
N TYR A 407 -15.51 -30.41 -4.41
CA TYR A 407 -14.94 -29.20 -3.84
C TYR A 407 -13.61 -28.84 -4.52
N HIS A 408 -13.52 -27.61 -5.02
CA HIS A 408 -12.35 -27.08 -5.69
C HIS A 408 -11.79 -25.90 -4.91
N LEU A 409 -10.56 -26.01 -4.42
CA LEU A 409 -9.85 -24.94 -3.73
C LEU A 409 -8.79 -24.34 -4.65
N VAL A 410 -8.86 -23.03 -4.86
CA VAL A 410 -7.82 -22.23 -5.54
C VAL A 410 -7.32 -21.17 -4.56
N THR A 411 -6.03 -21.18 -4.20
CA THR A 411 -5.50 -20.30 -3.14
C THR A 411 -4.08 -19.82 -3.42
N THR A 412 -3.71 -18.66 -2.88
CA THR A 412 -2.33 -18.14 -2.90
C THR A 412 -1.46 -18.73 -1.81
N SER A 413 -2.06 -19.34 -0.76
CA SER A 413 -1.34 -19.77 0.44
C SER A 413 -1.18 -21.28 0.53
N ARG A 414 0.04 -21.72 0.79
CA ARG A 414 0.39 -23.09 1.13
C ARG A 414 -0.24 -23.52 2.45
N ALA A 415 -0.23 -22.66 3.47
CA ALA A 415 -0.82 -22.98 4.77
C ALA A 415 -2.32 -23.29 4.69
N ILE A 416 -3.06 -22.60 3.82
CA ILE A 416 -4.49 -22.89 3.58
C ILE A 416 -4.66 -24.28 2.94
N VAL A 417 -3.81 -24.66 1.97
CA VAL A 417 -3.82 -26.01 1.37
C VAL A 417 -3.56 -27.09 2.43
N GLU A 418 -2.57 -26.88 3.29
CA GLU A 418 -2.23 -27.83 4.36
C GLU A 418 -3.40 -28.03 5.32
N ARG A 419 -4.04 -26.95 5.78
CA ARG A 419 -5.23 -27.04 6.66
C ARG A 419 -6.42 -27.69 5.94
N PHE A 420 -6.68 -27.34 4.69
CA PHE A 420 -7.76 -27.93 3.89
C PHE A 420 -7.62 -29.45 3.78
N LEU A 421 -6.42 -29.95 3.47
CA LEU A 421 -6.16 -31.38 3.36
C LEU A 421 -6.22 -32.10 4.72
N GLN A 422 -5.72 -31.46 5.80
CA GLN A 422 -5.83 -32.01 7.16
C GLN A 422 -7.29 -32.22 7.58
N ILE A 423 -8.16 -31.25 7.31
CA ILE A 423 -9.59 -31.31 7.65
C ILE A 423 -10.31 -32.41 6.87
N ARG A 424 -9.92 -32.63 5.62
CA ARG A 424 -10.48 -33.69 4.80
C ARG A 424 -10.07 -35.08 5.28
N ASP A 425 -8.80 -35.25 5.63
CA ASP A 425 -8.27 -36.53 6.09
C ASP A 425 -8.79 -36.90 7.50
N ASP A 426 -9.30 -35.92 8.24
CA ASP A 426 -9.96 -36.10 9.54
C ASP A 426 -11.45 -36.48 9.39
N GLN A 427 -11.83 -37.65 9.89
CA GLN A 427 -13.20 -38.17 9.79
C GLN A 427 -14.24 -37.37 10.61
N GLN A 428 -13.80 -36.59 11.60
CA GLN A 428 -14.66 -35.75 12.43
C GLN A 428 -14.68 -34.29 11.96
N HIS A 429 -13.95 -33.97 10.88
CA HIS A 429 -13.71 -32.61 10.41
C HIS A 429 -13.24 -31.68 11.53
N LEU A 430 -12.41 -32.19 12.45
CA LEU A 430 -11.84 -31.40 13.52
C LEU A 430 -10.99 -30.26 12.94
N GLY A 431 -11.24 -29.03 13.41
CA GLY A 431 -10.63 -27.83 12.87
C GLY A 431 -11.31 -27.26 11.62
N SER A 432 -12.46 -27.80 11.22
CA SER A 432 -13.34 -27.14 10.24
C SER A 432 -14.25 -26.13 10.91
N LEU A 433 -14.59 -25.09 10.16
CA LEU A 433 -15.54 -24.07 10.57
C LEU A 433 -16.92 -24.67 10.85
N GLY A 434 -17.41 -25.54 9.97
CA GLY A 434 -18.72 -26.22 10.11
C GLY A 434 -18.83 -27.15 11.32
N ALA A 435 -17.72 -27.74 11.77
CA ALA A 435 -17.69 -28.53 12.99
C ALA A 435 -17.61 -27.68 14.27
N SER A 436 -17.17 -26.43 14.17
CA SER A 436 -16.95 -25.58 15.34
C SER A 436 -18.26 -25.19 16.05
N ALA A 437 -18.23 -25.24 17.39
CA ALA A 437 -19.39 -24.85 18.21
C ALA A 437 -19.72 -23.36 18.05
N GLU A 438 -18.69 -22.52 17.87
CA GLU A 438 -18.82 -21.08 17.66
C GLU A 438 -19.61 -20.76 16.37
N PHE A 439 -19.27 -21.41 15.26
CA PHE A 439 -19.95 -21.21 13.99
C PHE A 439 -21.38 -21.74 13.99
N ARG A 440 -21.62 -22.91 14.61
CA ARG A 440 -22.99 -23.43 14.79
C ARG A 440 -23.84 -22.46 15.61
N GLN A 441 -23.28 -21.85 16.66
CA GLN A 441 -23.98 -20.82 17.42
C GLN A 441 -24.24 -19.56 16.58
N ALA A 442 -23.32 -19.18 15.69
CA ALA A 442 -23.55 -18.09 14.74
C ALA A 442 -24.72 -18.43 13.78
N ARG A 443 -24.84 -19.67 13.33
CA ARG A 443 -25.96 -20.15 12.49
C ARG A 443 -27.30 -20.22 13.22
N VAL A 444 -27.33 -20.36 14.54
CA VAL A 444 -28.57 -20.13 15.33
C VAL A 444 -29.03 -18.67 15.22
N THR A 445 -28.07 -17.73 15.23
CA THR A 445 -28.33 -16.29 15.21
C THR A 445 -28.67 -15.77 13.81
N MET A 446 -27.99 -16.32 12.78
CA MET A 446 -28.18 -16.03 11.36
C MET A 446 -28.43 -17.34 10.58
N PRO A 447 -29.65 -17.91 10.69
CA PRO A 447 -29.97 -19.19 10.07
C PRO A 447 -30.03 -19.12 8.55
N LEU A 448 -29.80 -20.25 7.89
CA LEU A 448 -29.82 -20.39 6.43
C LEU A 448 -31.14 -19.95 5.79
N THR A 449 -32.25 -20.01 6.54
CA THR A 449 -33.58 -19.57 6.08
C THR A 449 -33.69 -18.07 5.84
N ARG A 450 -32.74 -17.26 6.31
CA ARG A 450 -32.67 -15.83 5.99
C ARG A 450 -32.35 -15.55 4.52
N ASP A 451 -31.75 -16.51 3.82
CA ASP A 451 -31.29 -16.39 2.43
C ASP A 451 -30.48 -15.09 2.20
N ASP A 452 -29.57 -14.79 3.13
CA ASP A 452 -28.67 -13.64 3.02
C ASP A 452 -27.86 -13.74 1.72
N THR A 453 -27.78 -12.64 0.95
CA THR A 453 -27.08 -12.56 -0.33
C THR A 453 -25.59 -12.81 -0.17
N VAL A 454 -25.02 -12.26 0.91
CA VAL A 454 -23.65 -12.53 1.35
C VAL A 454 -23.68 -12.76 2.85
N PHE A 455 -23.00 -13.81 3.31
CA PHE A 455 -22.80 -14.08 4.72
C PHE A 455 -21.31 -14.06 5.03
N VAL A 456 -20.89 -13.15 5.91
CA VAL A 456 -19.51 -13.02 6.39
C VAL A 456 -19.43 -13.53 7.80
N TYR A 457 -18.42 -14.35 8.08
CA TYR A 457 -18.09 -14.81 9.42
C TYR A 457 -16.59 -14.69 9.66
N LEU A 458 -16.22 -14.03 10.76
CA LEU A 458 -14.85 -13.90 11.26
C LEU A 458 -14.80 -14.63 12.61
N SER A 459 -14.15 -15.78 12.65
CA SER A 459 -14.05 -16.60 13.86
C SER A 459 -13.15 -15.96 14.92
N ALA A 460 -13.28 -16.38 16.18
CA ALA A 460 -12.27 -16.03 17.18
C ALA A 460 -10.88 -16.53 16.76
N GLY A 461 -10.79 -17.75 16.19
CA GLY A 461 -9.53 -18.34 15.71
C GLY A 461 -8.84 -17.49 14.64
N TYR A 462 -9.60 -16.90 13.71
CA TYR A 462 -9.09 -15.96 12.72
C TYR A 462 -8.45 -14.72 13.39
N PHE A 463 -9.16 -14.07 14.31
CA PHE A 463 -8.63 -12.90 15.02
C PHE A 463 -7.41 -13.23 15.90
N GLN A 464 -7.42 -14.39 16.56
CA GLN A 464 -6.28 -14.89 17.31
C GLN A 464 -5.07 -15.10 16.39
N GLY A 465 -5.29 -15.62 15.18
CA GLY A 465 -4.27 -15.74 14.14
C GLY A 465 -3.64 -14.41 13.75
N LEU A 466 -4.45 -13.35 13.60
CA LEU A 466 -3.96 -11.98 13.33
C LEU A 466 -3.16 -11.36 14.49
N LEU A 467 -3.23 -11.95 15.67
CA LEU A 467 -2.50 -11.51 16.87
C LEU A 467 -1.39 -12.48 17.27
N SER A 468 -1.19 -13.56 16.50
CA SER A 468 -0.07 -14.48 16.69
C SER A 468 1.28 -13.77 16.49
N PRO A 469 2.37 -14.27 17.08
CA PRO A 469 3.69 -13.70 16.87
C PRO A 469 4.11 -13.87 15.41
N GLN A 470 3.70 -14.97 14.76
CA GLN A 470 3.93 -15.17 13.33
C GLN A 470 3.34 -14.02 12.51
N TYR A 471 2.05 -13.72 12.72
CA TYR A 471 1.40 -12.66 11.95
C TYR A 471 1.96 -11.29 12.28
N TRP A 472 2.07 -10.96 13.56
CA TRP A 472 2.46 -9.63 14.02
C TRP A 472 3.87 -9.27 13.53
N LEU A 473 4.86 -10.15 13.75
CA LEU A 473 6.24 -9.88 13.37
C LEU A 473 6.38 -9.82 11.84
N GLU A 474 5.82 -10.79 11.14
CA GLU A 474 5.95 -10.84 9.68
C GLU A 474 5.22 -9.68 9.01
N GLN A 475 4.07 -9.26 9.52
CA GLN A 475 3.36 -8.09 8.98
C GLN A 475 4.18 -6.80 9.14
N HIS A 476 4.84 -6.59 10.28
CA HIS A 476 5.76 -5.46 10.46
C HIS A 476 6.95 -5.52 9.50
N ARG A 477 7.52 -6.72 9.28
CA ARG A 477 8.63 -6.92 8.32
C ARG A 477 8.18 -6.73 6.87
N ARG A 478 6.97 -7.15 6.50
CA ARG A 478 6.36 -6.93 5.18
C ARG A 478 6.11 -5.44 4.90
N LEU A 479 5.57 -4.72 5.87
CA LEU A 479 5.37 -3.27 5.75
C LEU A 479 6.71 -2.53 5.55
N GLN A 480 7.74 -2.94 6.28
CA GLN A 480 9.09 -2.43 6.07
C GLN A 480 9.62 -2.81 4.69
N ALA A 481 9.44 -4.05 4.24
CA ALA A 481 9.88 -4.48 2.93
C ALA A 481 9.23 -3.66 1.81
N ALA A 482 7.90 -3.50 1.85
CA ALA A 482 7.16 -2.69 0.89
C ALA A 482 7.65 -1.24 0.86
N THR A 483 7.88 -0.67 2.05
CA THR A 483 8.43 0.68 2.22
C THR A 483 9.82 0.82 1.63
N GLU A 484 10.71 -0.14 1.87
CA GLU A 484 12.07 -0.10 1.32
C GLU A 484 12.07 -0.23 -0.20
N LEU A 485 11.22 -1.08 -0.79
CA LEU A 485 11.07 -1.15 -2.24
C LEU A 485 10.59 0.19 -2.83
N GLU A 486 9.64 0.87 -2.17
CA GLU A 486 9.19 2.21 -2.54
C GLU A 486 10.32 3.25 -2.46
N LEU A 487 11.05 3.28 -1.34
CA LEU A 487 12.15 4.22 -1.12
C LEU A 487 13.31 3.98 -2.09
N MET A 488 13.60 2.72 -2.43
CA MET A 488 14.63 2.37 -3.41
C MET A 488 14.27 2.92 -4.79
N GLN A 489 13.01 2.79 -5.22
CA GLN A 489 12.55 3.33 -6.49
C GLN A 489 12.68 4.87 -6.55
N LEU A 490 12.30 5.57 -5.48
CA LEU A 490 12.44 7.02 -5.38
C LEU A 490 13.91 7.45 -5.35
N ALA A 491 14.74 6.71 -4.62
CA ALA A 491 16.16 6.97 -4.54
C ALA A 491 16.87 6.76 -5.88
N GLN A 492 16.45 5.79 -6.69
CA GLN A 492 16.94 5.64 -8.07
C GLN A 492 16.60 6.86 -8.92
N TRP A 493 15.38 7.40 -8.81
CA TRP A 493 15.00 8.63 -9.53
C TRP A 493 15.79 9.85 -9.05
N ALA A 494 15.94 10.03 -7.74
CA ALA A 494 16.75 11.10 -7.15
C ALA A 494 18.23 10.98 -7.60
N TYR A 495 18.79 9.78 -7.57
CA TYR A 495 20.15 9.50 -8.00
C TYR A 495 20.38 9.84 -9.47
N GLU A 496 19.48 9.42 -10.36
CA GLU A 496 19.57 9.72 -11.79
C GLU A 496 19.45 11.21 -12.07
N MET A 497 18.51 11.89 -11.42
CA MET A 497 18.35 13.34 -11.53
C MET A 497 19.64 14.07 -11.11
N GLU A 498 20.23 13.68 -9.98
CA GLU A 498 21.47 14.27 -9.47
C GLU A 498 22.71 13.95 -10.30
N LYS A 499 22.75 12.74 -10.88
CA LYS A 499 23.78 12.34 -11.84
C LYS A 499 23.72 13.18 -13.10
N ASN A 500 22.52 13.39 -13.66
CA ASN A 500 22.33 14.26 -14.83
C ASN A 500 22.74 15.70 -14.55
N ALA A 501 22.48 16.21 -13.35
CA ALA A 501 22.95 17.51 -12.89
C ALA A 501 24.47 17.59 -12.62
N GLY A 502 25.22 16.49 -12.76
CA GLY A 502 26.66 16.43 -12.59
C GLY A 502 27.15 16.31 -11.14
N LEU A 503 26.26 16.04 -10.19
CA LEU A 503 26.61 15.87 -8.76
C LEU A 503 27.26 14.51 -8.50
N VAL A 504 26.79 13.46 -9.20
CA VAL A 504 27.32 12.10 -9.13
C VAL A 504 28.10 11.82 -10.42
N LYS A 505 29.44 11.68 -10.32
CA LYS A 505 30.31 11.61 -11.51
C LYS A 505 30.58 10.19 -12.03
N ASN A 506 30.40 9.15 -11.21
CA ASN A 506 30.78 7.75 -11.52
C ASN A 506 29.67 6.73 -11.25
N GLY A 507 28.40 7.12 -11.43
CA GLY A 507 27.27 6.29 -11.06
C GLY A 507 26.80 5.30 -12.13
N ARG A 508 26.37 4.10 -11.71
CA ARG A 508 25.64 3.14 -12.58
C ARG A 508 24.35 3.77 -13.13
N VAL A 509 23.82 3.25 -14.22
CA VAL A 509 22.59 3.75 -14.89
C VAL A 509 21.36 3.15 -14.23
N HIS A 510 20.30 3.95 -14.08
CA HIS A 510 18.87 3.74 -13.79
C HIS A 510 18.41 2.41 -13.14
N THR A 511 18.86 1.26 -13.66
CA THR A 511 18.40 -0.09 -13.28
C THR A 511 19.41 -0.90 -12.45
N ASP A 512 20.66 -0.46 -12.34
CA ASP A 512 21.75 -1.27 -11.78
C ASP A 512 22.45 -0.60 -10.59
N ALA A 513 21.98 0.58 -10.16
CA ALA A 513 22.52 1.24 -8.98
C ALA A 513 22.29 0.33 -7.77
N ALA A 514 23.38 -0.25 -7.27
CA ALA A 514 23.32 -1.13 -6.11
C ALA A 514 22.89 -0.29 -4.90
N VAL A 515 22.32 -0.95 -3.89
CA VAL A 515 21.95 -0.29 -2.63
C VAL A 515 23.13 0.52 -2.07
N ASP A 516 24.36 0.00 -2.17
CA ASP A 516 25.58 0.69 -1.75
C ASP A 516 25.87 1.99 -2.52
N ASP A 517 25.56 2.03 -3.82
CA ASP A 517 25.73 3.24 -4.65
C ASP A 517 24.76 4.34 -4.20
N LEU A 518 23.53 3.97 -3.87
CA LEU A 518 22.48 4.87 -3.38
C LEU A 518 22.78 5.39 -1.95
N ILE A 519 23.31 4.53 -1.09
CA ILE A 519 23.80 4.93 0.25
C ILE A 519 25.00 5.86 0.12
N GLY A 520 25.96 5.55 -0.76
CA GLY A 520 27.15 6.35 -1.02
C GLY A 520 26.84 7.75 -1.57
N ALA A 521 25.77 7.89 -2.35
CA ALA A 521 25.26 9.18 -2.81
C ALA A 521 24.39 9.93 -1.78
N HIS A 522 24.20 9.35 -0.59
CA HIS A 522 23.35 9.88 0.49
C HIS A 522 21.86 10.03 0.15
N VAL A 523 21.39 9.42 -0.95
CA VAL A 523 19.97 9.41 -1.33
C VAL A 523 19.17 8.36 -0.52
N LEU A 524 19.85 7.35 0.03
CA LEU A 524 19.33 6.43 1.05
C LEU A 524 20.11 6.56 2.39
N PRO A 525 19.49 6.23 3.54
CA PRO A 525 20.19 6.20 4.81
C PRO A 525 21.18 5.02 4.90
N SER A 526 22.23 5.15 5.71
CA SER A 526 23.27 4.12 5.87
C SER A 526 22.79 2.81 6.52
N THR A 527 21.62 2.84 7.15
CA THR A 527 20.95 1.69 7.78
C THR A 527 20.01 0.95 6.83
N PHE A 528 19.82 1.46 5.60
CA PHE A 528 18.89 0.89 4.63
C PHE A 528 19.22 -0.55 4.24
N GLY A 529 18.19 -1.38 4.05
CA GLY A 529 18.32 -2.76 3.59
C GLY A 529 18.86 -3.74 4.63
N ARG A 530 18.99 -3.33 5.90
CA ARG A 530 19.34 -4.22 7.02
C ARG A 530 18.07 -4.66 7.74
N ARG A 531 17.81 -5.97 7.75
CA ARG A 531 16.58 -6.54 8.32
C ARG A 531 16.86 -7.74 9.21
N ALA A 532 15.96 -7.96 10.16
CA ALA A 532 16.02 -9.06 11.11
C ALA A 532 16.14 -10.44 10.45
N ASP A 533 15.45 -10.66 9.34
CA ASP A 533 15.37 -11.92 8.59
C ASP A 533 16.44 -12.06 7.49
N ARG A 534 17.40 -11.12 7.42
CA ARG A 534 18.44 -11.03 6.37
C ARG A 534 17.88 -10.87 4.95
N SER A 535 16.57 -10.65 4.79
CA SER A 535 15.98 -10.26 3.52
C SER A 535 16.43 -8.86 3.14
N ARG A 536 16.47 -8.57 1.84
CA ARG A 536 16.92 -7.28 1.31
C ARG A 536 16.23 -6.95 0.00
N PRO A 537 16.13 -5.66 -0.34
CA PRO A 537 15.79 -5.23 -1.69
C PRO A 537 16.83 -5.72 -2.69
N GLU A 538 16.39 -6.37 -3.76
CA GLU A 538 17.22 -6.82 -4.87
C GLU A 538 16.70 -6.30 -6.20
N LEU A 539 17.64 -6.00 -7.10
CA LEU A 539 17.33 -5.65 -8.48
C LEU A 539 17.30 -6.91 -9.32
N VAL A 540 16.15 -7.17 -9.92
CA VAL A 540 15.95 -8.27 -10.87
C VAL A 540 15.47 -7.71 -12.22
N ALA A 541 15.55 -8.53 -13.27
CA ALA A 541 15.05 -8.17 -14.59
C ALA A 541 13.52 -7.96 -14.54
N GLY A 542 13.08 -6.73 -14.27
CA GLY A 542 11.66 -6.39 -14.07
C GLY A 542 11.38 -5.38 -12.97
N GLY A 543 12.37 -5.04 -12.12
CA GLY A 543 12.22 -4.01 -11.09
C GLY A 543 12.90 -4.39 -9.78
N VAL A 544 12.53 -3.71 -8.70
CA VAL A 544 12.98 -4.00 -7.34
C VAL A 544 12.06 -5.04 -6.70
N VAL A 545 12.61 -6.12 -6.17
CA VAL A 545 11.89 -7.17 -5.44
C VAL A 545 12.50 -7.38 -4.06
N ASP A 546 11.75 -8.00 -3.18
CA ASP A 546 12.26 -8.50 -1.93
C ASP A 546 12.89 -9.89 -2.11
N SER A 547 14.11 -10.10 -1.61
CA SER A 547 14.83 -11.36 -1.77
C SER A 547 14.13 -12.57 -1.13
N LEU A 548 13.26 -12.36 -0.14
CA LEU A 548 12.50 -13.41 0.52
C LEU A 548 11.04 -13.44 0.03
N ARG A 549 10.40 -12.28 -0.04
CA ARG A 549 8.94 -12.18 -0.24
C ARG A 549 8.53 -12.06 -1.71
N GLY A 550 9.41 -11.59 -2.60
CA GLY A 550 9.09 -11.37 -4.01
C GLY A 550 8.67 -9.93 -4.33
N ALA A 551 7.83 -9.74 -5.35
CA ALA A 551 7.46 -8.42 -5.84
C ALA A 551 6.45 -7.70 -4.93
N ARG A 552 6.56 -6.37 -4.89
CA ARG A 552 5.60 -5.52 -4.17
C ARG A 552 4.17 -5.79 -4.67
N GLY A 553 3.26 -5.99 -3.73
CA GLY A 553 1.86 -6.28 -4.02
C GLY A 553 1.56 -7.74 -4.32
N ALA A 554 2.58 -8.58 -4.37
CA ALA A 554 2.49 -10.01 -4.57
C ALA A 554 3.42 -10.76 -3.61
N PHE A 555 3.70 -10.21 -2.43
CA PHE A 555 4.54 -10.87 -1.44
C PHE A 555 4.00 -12.25 -1.05
N LEU A 556 4.93 -13.12 -0.65
CA LEU A 556 4.59 -14.38 0.01
C LEU A 556 3.57 -14.11 1.13
N PRO A 557 2.45 -14.86 1.17
CA PRO A 557 1.48 -14.76 2.26
C PRO A 557 2.14 -14.95 3.62
N VAL A 558 1.70 -14.21 4.64
CA VAL A 558 2.26 -14.25 6.00
C VAL A 558 2.46 -15.68 6.54
N PRO A 559 1.45 -16.57 6.49
CA PRO A 559 1.61 -17.91 7.03
C PRO A 559 2.58 -18.80 6.23
N ASP A 560 2.95 -18.40 5.00
CA ASP A 560 3.89 -19.12 4.14
C ASP A 560 5.35 -18.66 4.35
N VAL A 561 5.59 -17.58 5.10
CA VAL A 561 6.95 -17.08 5.40
C VAL A 561 7.48 -17.79 6.66
N PRO A 562 8.62 -18.49 6.57
CA PRO A 562 9.22 -19.12 7.74
C PRO A 562 9.70 -18.06 8.75
N LEU A 563 9.18 -18.13 9.98
CA LEU A 563 9.62 -17.29 11.08
C LEU A 563 10.39 -18.14 12.09
N THR A 564 11.72 -18.09 12.03
CA THR A 564 12.60 -18.89 12.92
C THR A 564 13.21 -18.08 14.05
N GLU A 565 13.34 -16.77 13.86
CA GLU A 565 14.03 -15.88 14.80
C GLU A 565 13.40 -14.48 14.82
N ALA A 566 13.54 -13.84 15.98
CA ALA A 566 13.09 -12.49 16.26
C ALA A 566 14.24 -11.64 16.82
N THR A 567 14.12 -10.32 16.69
CA THR A 567 15.04 -9.37 17.36
C THR A 567 14.65 -9.18 18.82
N ALA A 568 15.55 -8.59 19.61
CA ALA A 568 15.24 -8.26 20.99
C ALA A 568 14.09 -7.25 21.09
N GLU A 569 14.05 -6.29 20.18
CA GLU A 569 13.05 -5.24 20.09
C GLU A 569 11.68 -5.81 19.67
N GLU A 570 11.62 -6.71 18.69
CA GLU A 570 10.38 -7.39 18.28
C GLU A 570 9.77 -8.22 19.42
N VAL A 571 10.60 -8.93 20.19
CA VAL A 571 10.15 -9.72 21.35
C VAL A 571 9.57 -8.82 22.44
N GLU A 572 10.20 -7.67 22.72
CA GLU A 572 9.73 -6.71 23.71
C GLU A 572 8.41 -6.02 23.27
N GLU A 573 8.31 -5.64 22.00
CA GLU A 573 7.10 -5.03 21.43
C GLU A 573 5.92 -6.00 21.44
N TYR A 574 6.12 -7.23 20.96
CA TYR A 574 5.09 -8.24 20.97
C TYR A 574 4.69 -8.64 22.40
N GLY A 575 5.65 -8.73 23.33
CA GLY A 575 5.37 -9.03 24.74
C GLY A 575 4.38 -8.07 25.38
N ARG A 576 4.43 -6.77 25.04
CA ARG A 576 3.46 -5.77 25.50
C ARG A 576 2.05 -5.99 24.93
N ILE A 577 1.96 -6.45 23.69
CA ILE A 577 0.69 -6.80 23.05
C ILE A 577 0.11 -8.08 23.67
N ALA A 578 0.96 -9.07 23.92
CA ALA A 578 0.56 -10.33 24.54
C ALA A 578 0.05 -10.11 25.96
N GLU A 579 0.80 -9.40 26.81
CA GLU A 579 0.39 -9.06 28.18
C GLU A 579 -0.95 -8.31 28.19
N PHE A 580 -1.14 -7.36 27.27
CA PHE A 580 -2.40 -6.63 27.16
C PHE A 580 -3.59 -7.56 26.88
N HIS A 581 -3.46 -8.50 25.94
CA HIS A 581 -4.56 -9.43 25.64
C HIS A 581 -4.76 -10.44 26.77
N GLU A 582 -3.72 -10.99 27.37
CA GLU A 582 -3.86 -11.95 28.47
C GLU A 582 -4.56 -11.34 29.71
N THR A 583 -4.37 -10.04 29.94
CA THR A 583 -4.91 -9.33 31.11
C THR A 583 -6.24 -8.63 30.84
N CYS A 584 -6.32 -7.85 29.77
CA CYS A 584 -7.42 -6.91 29.51
C CYS A 584 -8.39 -7.42 28.45
N TRP A 585 -7.91 -8.21 27.49
CA TRP A 585 -8.73 -8.72 26.38
C TRP A 585 -8.45 -10.21 26.10
N PRO A 586 -8.70 -11.13 27.06
CA PRO A 586 -8.23 -12.52 26.95
C PRO A 586 -9.06 -13.40 26.02
N ARG A 587 -10.02 -12.81 25.30
CA ARG A 587 -11.00 -13.50 24.46
C ARG A 587 -11.36 -12.67 23.25
N MET A 588 -11.19 -13.24 22.06
CA MET A 588 -11.71 -12.68 20.83
C MET A 588 -13.17 -13.09 20.65
N ASP A 589 -13.99 -12.16 20.19
CA ASP A 589 -15.41 -12.38 19.96
C ASP A 589 -15.65 -12.46 18.44
N PRO A 590 -16.36 -13.48 17.94
CA PRO A 590 -16.60 -13.65 16.52
C PRO A 590 -17.53 -12.56 15.98
N VAL A 591 -17.32 -12.22 14.72
CA VAL A 591 -18.13 -11.25 13.98
C VAL A 591 -18.90 -11.97 12.90
N MET A 592 -20.20 -11.70 12.80
CA MET A 592 -21.07 -12.22 11.75
C MET A 592 -21.80 -11.08 11.06
N VAL A 593 -21.85 -11.10 9.74
CA VAL A 593 -22.52 -10.09 8.91
C VAL A 593 -23.40 -10.77 7.88
N GLY A 594 -24.69 -10.43 7.88
CA GLY A 594 -25.62 -10.79 6.82
C GLY A 594 -25.92 -9.58 5.95
N ILE A 595 -25.71 -9.71 4.64
CA ILE A 595 -26.04 -8.68 3.65
C ILE A 595 -27.22 -9.17 2.82
N ARG A 596 -28.29 -8.38 2.76
CA ARG A 596 -29.49 -8.67 1.95
C ARG A 596 -29.74 -7.56 0.96
N ARG A 597 -30.17 -7.93 -0.25
CA ARG A 597 -30.60 -6.99 -1.29
C ARG A 597 -32.10 -7.10 -1.53
N PHE A 598 -32.73 -5.95 -1.75
CA PHE A 598 -34.14 -5.85 -2.14
C PHE A 598 -34.26 -4.92 -3.34
N ALA A 599 -34.92 -5.37 -4.41
CA ALA A 599 -35.26 -4.48 -5.51
C ALA A 599 -36.39 -3.54 -5.05
N LEU A 600 -36.14 -2.23 -5.05
CA LEU A 600 -37.15 -1.23 -4.69
C LEU A 600 -38.00 -0.83 -5.89
N ASP A 601 -37.37 -0.64 -7.06
CA ASP A 601 -38.06 -0.36 -8.32
C ASP A 601 -37.30 -0.97 -9.50
N ALA A 602 -37.90 -1.99 -10.11
CA ALA A 602 -37.32 -2.71 -11.25
C ALA A 602 -37.17 -1.84 -12.51
N LYS A 603 -37.83 -0.68 -12.59
CA LYS A 603 -37.72 0.25 -13.73
C LYS A 603 -36.68 1.36 -13.52
N ALA A 604 -36.39 1.71 -12.27
CA ALA A 604 -35.42 2.76 -11.93
C ALA A 604 -34.02 2.21 -11.60
N GLY A 605 -33.86 0.88 -11.54
CA GLY A 605 -32.57 0.24 -11.21
C GLY A 605 -32.12 0.49 -9.77
N THR A 606 -33.03 0.85 -8.87
CA THR A 606 -32.70 1.19 -7.48
C THR A 606 -32.85 -0.02 -6.57
N GLU A 607 -31.78 -0.36 -5.85
CA GLU A 607 -31.73 -1.46 -4.88
C GLU A 607 -31.58 -0.91 -3.45
N ARG A 608 -32.14 -1.63 -2.48
CA ARG A 608 -31.88 -1.43 -1.06
C ARG A 608 -30.99 -2.55 -0.55
N VAL A 609 -29.89 -2.18 0.10
CA VAL A 609 -28.98 -3.10 0.78
C VAL A 609 -29.17 -2.96 2.29
N ASP A 610 -29.54 -4.05 2.95
CA ASP A 610 -29.59 -4.15 4.41
C ASP A 610 -28.36 -4.92 4.91
N VAL A 611 -27.59 -4.32 5.82
CA VAL A 611 -26.42 -4.95 6.46
C VAL A 611 -26.73 -5.17 7.95
N ASP A 612 -26.77 -6.43 8.39
CA ASP A 612 -26.96 -6.85 9.79
C ASP A 612 -25.64 -7.39 10.31
N MET A 613 -24.95 -6.62 11.17
CA MET A 613 -23.67 -7.00 11.80
C MET A 613 -23.88 -7.32 13.26
N ARG A 614 -23.32 -8.44 13.73
CA ARG A 614 -23.39 -8.87 15.14
C ARG A 614 -22.03 -9.33 15.64
N ILE A 615 -21.78 -9.06 16.92
CA ILE A 615 -20.63 -9.55 17.68
C ILE A 615 -21.20 -10.34 18.85
N ALA A 616 -20.77 -11.59 19.04
CA ALA A 616 -21.37 -12.48 20.02
C ALA A 616 -20.32 -13.26 20.84
N PRO A 617 -20.08 -12.93 22.12
CA PRO A 617 -20.79 -11.94 22.94
C PRO A 617 -20.34 -10.48 22.69
N PHE A 618 -21.27 -9.53 22.76
CA PHE A 618 -20.92 -8.10 22.74
C PHE A 618 -20.57 -7.62 24.16
N ASP A 619 -19.31 -7.27 24.38
CA ASP A 619 -18.84 -6.64 25.62
C ASP A 619 -18.66 -5.13 25.41
N GLN A 620 -19.59 -4.35 25.97
CA GLN A 620 -19.59 -2.90 25.82
C GLN A 620 -18.33 -2.24 26.40
N GLN A 621 -17.64 -2.85 27.38
CA GLN A 621 -16.38 -2.33 27.91
C GLN A 621 -15.24 -2.50 26.91
N LYS A 622 -15.24 -3.59 26.12
CA LYS A 622 -14.25 -3.83 25.07
C LYS A 622 -14.45 -2.92 23.86
N TYR A 623 -15.70 -2.75 23.40
CA TYR A 623 -16.00 -2.11 22.11
C TYR A 623 -16.44 -0.64 22.20
N ARG A 624 -16.35 0.00 23.39
CA ARG A 624 -16.83 1.38 23.62
C ARG A 624 -16.24 2.41 22.65
N PHE A 625 -15.00 2.21 22.21
CA PHE A 625 -14.31 3.12 21.28
C PHE A 625 -14.77 2.99 19.82
N ILE A 626 -15.40 1.86 19.44
CA ILE A 626 -16.00 1.69 18.10
C ILE A 626 -17.36 2.40 18.05
N ALA A 627 -18.04 2.50 19.19
CA ALA A 627 -19.35 3.12 19.32
C ALA A 627 -19.31 4.64 19.63
N SER A 628 -18.11 5.24 19.70
CA SER A 628 -17.86 6.67 19.96
C SER A 628 -17.21 7.32 18.75
#